data_AF-A0A820DM87-F1
#
_entry.id   AF-A0A820DM87-F1
#
_cell.length_a   1.000
_cell.length_b   1.000
_cell.length_c   1.000
_cell.angle_alpha   90.00
_cell.angle_beta   90.00
_cell.angle_gamma   90.00
#
_symmetry.space_group_name_H-M   'P 1'
#
loop_
_entity.id
_entity.type
_entity.pdbx_description
1 polymer ?
#
loop_
_entity_poly.entity_id
_entity_poly.type
_entity_poly.pdbx_seq_one_letter_code
_entity_poly.pdbx_strand_id
1 'polypeptide(L)'
;MEHIRDILASAIIFTDVDECIASLSGVENQKVFMILSGAVGQNRIPQIQECPHLISIYVLCGNQSSHQEWTKVVPKVKGVYTQIEPICDALRIDHEICDRAMIPISFNRIDPLFMYTKLLKEALLDIEDDDAKCIKEFVEYCRLEGDSSEKTLEKIEKEYCNHSPIWWYTGPYFIYSMLNCGLRRMDVDIILKMVFFIRHLHNHRSYSQITHSPM
;
A
#
# COMPACT_ATOMS: atom_id res chain seq x y z
N MET A 1 8.86 12.72 -8.00
CA MET A 1 7.43 12.31 -7.99
C MET A 1 7.26 10.83 -8.33
N GLU A 2 8.02 10.27 -9.28
CA GLU A 2 8.02 8.81 -9.58
C GLU A 2 8.31 7.94 -8.34
N HIS A 3 9.18 8.39 -7.44
CA HIS A 3 9.61 7.61 -6.27
C HIS A 3 8.56 7.36 -5.17
N ILE A 4 7.52 8.21 -5.04
CA ILE A 4 6.48 8.04 -4.00
C ILE A 4 5.48 6.96 -4.42
N ARG A 5 5.18 6.90 -5.72
CA ARG A 5 4.26 5.94 -6.33
C ARG A 5 4.82 4.52 -6.26
N ASP A 6 6.13 4.36 -6.29
CA ASP A 6 6.77 3.06 -6.04
C ASP A 6 6.53 2.48 -4.64
N ILE A 7 6.12 3.31 -3.69
CA ILE A 7 6.01 2.96 -2.28
C ILE A 7 4.55 2.75 -1.87
N LEU A 8 3.63 3.59 -2.38
CA LEU A 8 2.24 3.63 -1.93
C LEU A 8 1.27 3.24 -3.04
N ALA A 9 0.25 2.46 -2.70
CA ALA A 9 -0.78 2.01 -3.63
C ALA A 9 -1.69 3.14 -4.15
N SER A 10 -1.65 4.34 -3.55
CA SER A 10 -2.41 5.50 -3.99
C SER A 10 -1.79 6.79 -3.45
N ALA A 11 -1.57 7.80 -4.30
CA ALA A 11 -1.10 9.12 -3.90
C ALA A 11 -1.99 10.25 -4.45
N ILE A 12 -2.63 11.00 -3.55
CA ILE A 12 -3.49 12.14 -3.89
C ILE A 12 -2.78 13.45 -3.55
N ILE A 13 -2.84 14.42 -4.47
CA ILE A 13 -2.22 15.73 -4.32
C ILE A 13 -3.33 16.77 -4.28
N PHE A 14 -3.30 17.62 -3.26
CA PHE A 14 -4.21 18.74 -3.11
C PHE A 14 -3.46 20.06 -3.20
N THR A 15 -4.02 21.02 -3.93
CA THR A 15 -3.54 22.41 -3.94
C THR A 15 -4.23 23.25 -2.86
N ASP A 16 -5.43 22.84 -2.45
CA ASP A 16 -6.20 23.47 -1.38
C ASP A 16 -6.12 22.64 -0.09
N VAL A 17 -5.91 23.34 1.02
CA VAL A 17 -5.68 22.71 2.33
C VAL A 17 -6.99 22.27 2.97
N ASP A 18 -8.06 23.02 2.76
CA ASP A 18 -9.36 22.72 3.34
C ASP A 18 -9.99 21.53 2.60
N GLU A 19 -9.80 21.41 1.28
CA GLU A 19 -10.12 20.20 0.51
C GLU A 19 -9.33 18.97 1.00
N CYS A 20 -8.04 19.14 1.26
CA CYS A 20 -7.18 18.09 1.79
C CYS A 20 -7.69 17.59 3.16
N ILE A 21 -8.02 18.51 4.07
CA ILE A 21 -8.56 18.18 5.40
C ILE A 21 -9.94 17.53 5.28
N ALA A 22 -10.81 18.02 4.39
CA ALA A 22 -12.12 17.42 4.16
C ALA A 22 -11.98 15.97 3.66
N SER A 23 -11.01 15.68 2.79
CA SER A 23 -10.75 14.33 2.28
C SER A 23 -10.40 13.34 3.40
N LEU A 24 -9.71 13.78 4.46
CA LEU A 24 -9.33 12.93 5.59
C LEU A 24 -10.54 12.38 6.36
N SER A 25 -11.65 13.11 6.37
CA SER A 25 -12.86 12.73 7.10
C SER A 25 -13.61 11.58 6.42
N GLY A 26 -13.40 11.35 5.12
CA GLY A 26 -13.99 10.26 4.36
C GLY A 26 -13.15 8.97 4.35
N VAL A 27 -12.03 8.94 5.05
CA VAL A 27 -11.10 7.80 5.01
C VAL A 27 -11.55 6.72 5.98
N GLU A 28 -12.07 5.60 5.45
CA GLU A 28 -12.41 4.42 6.23
C GLU A 28 -11.40 3.28 5.99
N ASN A 29 -11.06 2.53 7.04
CA ASN A 29 -10.20 1.33 7.00
C ASN A 29 -8.81 1.52 6.36
N GLN A 30 -8.33 2.77 6.31
CA GLN A 30 -7.01 3.12 5.79
C GLN A 30 -6.23 3.94 6.81
N LYS A 31 -4.94 4.01 6.54
CA LYS A 31 -4.00 4.84 7.26
C LYS A 31 -3.35 5.80 6.27
N VAL A 32 -3.22 7.04 6.69
CA VAL A 32 -2.81 8.14 5.83
C VAL A 32 -1.45 8.66 6.28
N PHE A 33 -0.57 8.85 5.31
CA PHE A 33 0.65 9.64 5.42
C PHE A 33 0.42 10.97 4.74
N MET A 34 0.85 12.07 5.36
CA MET A 34 0.63 13.40 4.81
C MET A 34 1.94 14.13 4.62
N ILE A 35 2.11 14.77 3.45
CA ILE A 35 3.21 15.69 3.19
C ILE A 35 2.62 17.10 3.12
N LEU A 36 3.12 18.02 3.96
CA LEU A 36 2.65 19.41 4.01
C LEU A 36 3.75 20.39 3.65
N SER A 37 3.40 21.53 3.06
CA SER A 37 4.32 22.65 2.98
C SER A 37 4.49 23.32 4.34
N GLY A 38 5.69 23.81 4.64
CA GLY A 38 5.99 24.46 5.93
C GLY A 38 5.05 25.61 6.29
N ALA A 39 4.66 26.43 5.30
CA ALA A 39 3.79 27.59 5.50
C ALA A 39 2.35 27.22 5.88
N VAL A 40 1.86 26.07 5.42
CA VAL A 40 0.49 25.58 5.67
C VAL A 40 0.40 24.88 7.03
N GLY A 41 1.43 24.13 7.40
CA GLY A 41 1.43 23.31 8.61
C GLY A 41 1.14 24.11 9.88
N GLN A 42 1.81 25.25 10.08
CA GLN A 42 1.76 25.98 11.36
C GLN A 42 0.34 26.41 11.77
N ASN A 43 -0.55 26.73 10.82
CA ASN A 43 -1.89 27.26 11.11
C ASN A 43 -3.00 26.19 11.13
N ARG A 44 -2.73 24.97 10.63
CA ARG A 44 -3.77 23.93 10.42
C ARG A 44 -3.47 22.62 11.14
N ILE A 45 -2.26 22.45 11.66
CA ILE A 45 -1.84 21.27 12.42
C ILE A 45 -2.75 20.90 13.59
N PRO A 46 -3.32 21.85 14.36
CA PRO A 46 -4.26 21.50 15.42
C PRO A 46 -5.47 20.70 14.95
N GLN A 47 -5.98 21.00 13.75
CA GLN A 47 -7.12 20.27 13.15
C GLN A 47 -6.68 18.94 12.54
N ILE A 48 -5.49 18.92 11.94
CA ILE A 48 -4.95 17.74 11.24
C ILE A 48 -4.55 16.64 12.23
N GLN A 49 -3.98 17.01 13.39
CA GLN A 49 -3.47 16.04 14.36
C GLN A 49 -4.57 15.20 15.03
N GLU A 50 -5.81 15.70 15.07
CA GLU A 50 -6.94 14.99 15.68
C GLU A 50 -7.46 13.83 14.81
N CYS A 51 -7.08 13.78 13.52
CA CYS A 51 -7.52 12.72 12.62
C CYS A 51 -6.95 11.35 13.01
N PRO A 52 -7.77 10.34 13.36
CA PRO A 52 -7.30 9.03 13.84
C PRO A 52 -6.66 8.16 12.75
N HIS A 53 -6.99 8.41 11.48
CA HIS A 53 -6.43 7.71 10.32
C HIS A 53 -5.04 8.23 9.93
N LEU A 54 -4.70 9.45 10.34
CA LEU A 54 -3.41 10.06 10.06
C LEU A 54 -2.32 9.51 11.00
N ILE A 55 -1.32 8.85 10.41
CA ILE A 55 -0.20 8.26 11.15
C ILE A 55 0.95 9.24 11.31
N SER A 56 1.44 9.77 10.19
CA SER A 56 2.63 10.61 10.15
C SER A 56 2.45 11.79 9.22
N ILE A 57 3.10 12.89 9.59
CA ILE A 57 3.17 14.14 8.83
C ILE A 57 4.65 14.43 8.52
N TYR A 58 4.94 14.69 7.25
CA TYR A 58 6.26 15.13 6.78
C TYR A 58 6.13 16.55 6.27
N VAL A 59 7.00 17.45 6.72
CA VAL A 59 6.94 18.85 6.32
C VAL A 59 8.01 19.12 5.27
N LEU A 60 7.62 19.53 4.06
CA LEU A 60 8.52 19.99 3.01
C LEU A 60 8.63 21.52 3.08
N CYS A 61 9.81 22.03 3.38
CA CYS A 61 10.06 23.47 3.47
C CYS A 61 11.50 23.81 3.09
N GLY A 62 11.68 24.79 2.20
CA GLY A 62 13.01 25.31 1.87
C GLY A 62 13.71 26.03 3.02
N ASN A 63 12.98 26.39 4.09
CA ASN A 63 13.52 27.05 5.27
C ASN A 63 13.21 26.26 6.55
N GLN A 64 14.10 25.32 6.86
CA GLN A 64 13.95 24.34 7.95
C GLN A 64 13.96 25.01 9.33
N SER A 65 14.78 26.04 9.52
CA SER A 65 14.97 26.73 10.81
C SER A 65 13.71 27.48 11.28
N SER A 66 12.89 27.99 10.35
CA SER A 66 11.65 28.70 10.70
C SER A 66 10.52 27.78 11.18
N HIS A 67 10.60 26.46 10.95
CA HIS A 67 9.50 25.52 11.22
C HIS A 67 9.89 24.33 12.11
N GLN A 68 11.14 24.29 12.60
CA GLN A 68 11.63 23.21 13.47
C GLN A 68 11.08 23.26 14.90
N GLU A 69 10.71 24.44 15.41
CA GLU A 69 10.29 24.57 16.81
C GLU A 69 8.87 24.04 17.03
N TRP A 70 7.91 24.45 16.20
CA TRP A 70 6.53 23.99 16.35
C TRP A 70 6.35 22.53 15.93
N THR A 71 7.18 22.01 15.03
CA THR A 71 7.10 20.60 14.61
C THR A 71 7.55 19.63 15.70
N LYS A 72 8.48 20.04 16.58
CA LYS A 72 8.94 19.22 17.71
C LYS A 72 7.85 18.94 18.75
N VAL A 73 6.87 19.84 18.88
CA VAL A 73 5.78 19.68 19.86
C VAL A 73 4.61 18.85 19.32
N VAL A 74 4.64 18.47 18.04
CA VAL A 74 3.54 17.74 17.38
C VAL A 74 3.93 16.28 17.21
N PRO A 75 3.35 15.33 17.97
CA PRO A 75 3.80 13.94 17.99
C PRO A 75 3.75 13.21 16.65
N LYS A 76 2.80 13.59 15.78
CA LYS A 76 2.62 13.00 14.45
C LYS A 76 3.60 13.53 13.40
N VAL A 77 4.33 14.62 13.68
CA VAL A 77 5.32 15.15 12.73
C VAL A 77 6.62 14.37 12.86
N LYS A 78 7.03 13.72 11.75
CA LYS A 78 8.25 12.91 11.69
C LYS A 78 9.50 13.71 11.35
N GLY A 79 9.34 14.85 10.68
CA GLY A 79 10.46 15.72 10.36
C GLY A 79 10.11 16.88 9.44
N VAL A 80 11.06 17.81 9.33
CA VAL A 80 11.08 18.90 8.36
C VAL A 80 12.22 18.64 7.39
N TYR A 81 11.91 18.65 6.10
CA TYR A 81 12.81 18.30 5.02
C TYR A 81 12.84 19.43 3.99
N THR A 82 13.99 19.63 3.38
CA THR A 82 14.19 20.65 2.33
C THR A 82 14.01 20.08 0.92
N GLN A 83 14.02 18.75 0.80
CA GLN A 83 13.93 18.00 -0.45
C GLN A 83 12.95 16.84 -0.29
N ILE A 84 12.42 16.34 -1.41
CA ILE A 84 11.40 15.28 -1.41
C ILE A 84 12.02 13.89 -1.26
N GLU A 85 13.26 13.69 -1.70
CA GLU A 85 13.94 12.40 -1.70
C GLU A 85 14.09 11.81 -0.29
N PRO A 86 14.54 12.57 0.74
CA PRO A 86 14.60 12.05 2.10
C PRO A 86 13.22 11.77 2.71
N ILE A 87 12.16 12.45 2.22
CA ILE A 87 10.78 12.15 2.61
C ILE A 87 10.38 10.80 2.03
N CYS A 88 10.71 10.50 0.77
CA CYS A 88 10.44 9.21 0.14
C CYS A 88 11.08 8.06 0.93
N ASP A 89 12.34 8.21 1.35
CA ASP A 89 13.04 7.18 2.12
C ASP A 89 12.38 6.94 3.48
N ALA A 90 12.01 8.01 4.19
CA ALA A 90 11.32 7.92 5.46
C ALA A 90 9.91 7.32 5.31
N LEU A 91 9.17 7.72 4.27
CA LEU A 91 7.87 7.18 3.92
C LEU A 91 7.96 5.68 3.60
N ARG A 92 8.99 5.23 2.90
CA ARG A 92 9.16 3.81 2.58
C ARG A 92 9.24 2.96 3.83
N ILE A 93 10.07 3.38 4.78
CA ILE A 93 10.26 2.68 6.05
C ILE A 93 8.96 2.69 6.86
N ASP A 94 8.34 3.86 7.03
CA ASP A 94 7.13 4.01 7.83
C ASP A 94 5.93 3.26 7.20
N HIS A 95 5.84 3.25 5.86
CA HIS A 95 4.84 2.49 5.12
C HIS A 95 5.01 0.98 5.33
N GLU A 96 6.21 0.44 5.17
CA GLU A 96 6.46 -0.98 5.38
C GLU A 96 6.15 -1.43 6.83
N ILE A 97 6.42 -0.57 7.82
CA ILE A 97 6.06 -0.83 9.22
C ILE A 97 4.54 -0.81 9.38
N CYS A 98 3.88 0.22 8.83
CA CYS A 98 2.43 0.38 8.90
C CYS A 98 1.68 -0.75 8.22
N ASP A 99 2.03 -1.11 6.99
CA ASP A 99 1.32 -2.13 6.22
C ASP A 99 1.41 -3.51 6.88
N ARG A 100 2.57 -3.81 7.49
CA ARG A 100 2.74 -5.01 8.34
C ARG A 100 1.93 -4.96 9.64
N ALA A 101 1.82 -3.80 10.28
CA ALA A 101 0.99 -3.62 11.48
C ALA A 101 -0.52 -3.62 11.17
N MET A 102 -0.91 -3.27 9.94
CA MET A 102 -2.28 -3.32 9.43
C MET A 102 -2.69 -4.70 8.93
N ILE A 103 -2.06 -5.77 9.41
CA ILE A 103 -2.59 -7.13 9.30
C ILE A 103 -3.38 -7.45 10.58
N PRO A 104 -4.65 -7.01 10.73
CA PRO A 104 -5.48 -7.52 11.80
C PRO A 104 -5.95 -8.92 11.38
N ILE A 105 -5.36 -9.96 11.98
CA ILE A 105 -5.99 -11.28 12.00
C ILE A 105 -6.55 -11.50 13.40
N SER A 106 -7.74 -10.96 13.66
CA SER A 106 -8.59 -11.49 14.72
C SER A 106 -9.66 -12.37 14.06
N PHE A 107 -9.29 -13.60 13.70
CA PHE A 107 -10.27 -14.62 13.31
C PHE A 107 -11.03 -15.07 14.55
N ASN A 108 -12.06 -14.33 14.95
CA ASN A 108 -13.07 -14.91 15.83
C ASN A 108 -13.86 -15.93 15.01
N ARG A 109 -13.86 -17.18 15.46
CA ARG A 109 -14.30 -18.39 14.72
C ARG A 109 -15.79 -18.43 14.30
N ILE A 110 -16.53 -17.33 14.42
CA ILE A 110 -17.98 -17.21 14.18
C ILE A 110 -18.32 -15.89 13.44
N ASP A 111 -17.42 -15.38 12.61
CA ASP A 111 -17.72 -14.21 11.78
C ASP A 111 -18.26 -14.67 10.41
N PRO A 112 -19.45 -14.24 9.97
CA PRO A 112 -19.91 -14.40 8.58
C PRO A 112 -18.83 -14.02 7.55
N LEU A 113 -17.98 -13.04 7.86
CA LEU A 113 -16.83 -12.64 7.05
C LEU A 113 -15.86 -13.79 6.78
N PHE A 114 -15.67 -14.72 7.72
CA PHE A 114 -14.83 -15.90 7.52
C PHE A 114 -15.43 -16.82 6.45
N MET A 115 -16.75 -17.06 6.49
CA MET A 115 -17.44 -17.87 5.50
C MET A 115 -17.37 -17.22 4.12
N TYR A 116 -17.63 -15.92 4.03
CA TYR A 116 -17.50 -15.16 2.77
C TYR A 116 -16.07 -15.18 2.23
N THR A 117 -15.06 -15.00 3.09
CA THR A 117 -13.65 -15.05 2.68
C THR A 117 -13.27 -16.44 2.16
N LYS A 118 -13.80 -17.51 2.78
CA LYS A 118 -13.55 -18.88 2.34
C LYS A 118 -14.20 -19.17 0.97
N LEU A 119 -15.46 -18.76 0.79
CA LEU A 119 -16.17 -18.88 -0.49
C LEU A 119 -15.49 -18.05 -1.59
N LEU A 120 -15.08 -16.82 -1.28
CA LEU A 120 -14.33 -15.98 -2.20
C LEU A 120 -13.01 -16.63 -2.60
N LYS A 121 -12.25 -17.17 -1.62
CA LYS A 121 -11.01 -17.90 -1.91
C LYS A 121 -11.26 -19.08 -2.85
N GLU A 122 -12.27 -19.91 -2.57
CA GLU A 122 -12.62 -21.05 -3.41
C GLU A 122 -13.00 -20.60 -4.83
N ALA A 123 -13.88 -19.60 -4.95
CA ALA A 123 -14.28 -19.05 -6.24
C ALA A 123 -13.10 -18.47 -7.04
N LEU A 124 -12.17 -17.77 -6.39
CA LEU A 124 -10.96 -17.22 -7.03
C LEU A 124 -9.99 -18.29 -7.52
N LEU A 125 -9.90 -19.43 -6.81
CA LEU A 125 -9.04 -20.55 -7.20
C LEU A 125 -9.61 -21.35 -8.38
N ASP A 126 -10.93 -21.35 -8.54
CA ASP A 126 -11.63 -22.03 -9.63
C ASP A 126 -11.60 -21.23 -10.95
N ILE A 127 -11.16 -19.97 -10.93
CA ILE A 127 -10.98 -19.19 -12.14
C ILE A 127 -9.82 -19.83 -12.93
N GLU A 128 -10.13 -20.33 -14.13
CA GLU A 128 -9.14 -20.79 -15.11
C GLU A 128 -8.87 -19.67 -16.12
N ASP A 129 -7.73 -19.01 -15.98
CA ASP A 129 -7.29 -17.95 -16.90
C ASP A 129 -5.86 -18.20 -17.38
N ASP A 130 -5.54 -17.69 -18.56
CA ASP A 130 -4.16 -17.60 -19.05
C ASP A 130 -3.35 -16.59 -18.20
N ASP A 131 -2.41 -17.10 -17.41
CA ASP A 131 -1.57 -16.29 -16.52
C ASP A 131 -0.83 -15.18 -17.28
N ALA A 132 -0.38 -15.43 -18.52
CA ALA A 132 0.33 -14.41 -19.30
C ALA A 132 -0.60 -13.25 -19.67
N LYS A 133 -1.87 -13.53 -19.94
CA LYS A 133 -2.90 -12.52 -20.19
C LYS A 133 -3.25 -11.76 -18.91
N CYS A 134 -3.44 -12.47 -17.79
CA CYS A 134 -3.71 -11.84 -16.48
C CYS A 134 -2.58 -10.89 -16.06
N ILE A 135 -1.32 -11.29 -16.21
CA ILE A 135 -0.16 -10.45 -15.87
C ILE A 135 -0.16 -9.17 -16.72
N LYS A 136 -0.43 -9.28 -18.03
CA LYS A 136 -0.52 -8.09 -18.91
C LYS A 136 -1.65 -7.16 -18.51
N GLU A 137 -2.84 -7.70 -18.27
CA GLU A 137 -3.99 -6.92 -17.81
C GLU A 137 -3.74 -6.26 -16.45
N PHE A 138 -3.03 -6.93 -15.54
CA PHE A 138 -2.61 -6.37 -14.26
C PHE A 138 -1.63 -5.21 -14.43
N VAL A 139 -0.62 -5.37 -15.30
CA VAL A 139 0.34 -4.31 -15.58
C VAL A 139 -0.35 -3.11 -16.24
N GLU A 140 -1.26 -3.33 -17.19
CA GLU A 140 -2.05 -2.27 -17.82
C GLU A 140 -2.95 -1.54 -16.82
N TYR A 141 -3.61 -2.29 -15.93
CA TYR A 141 -4.37 -1.71 -14.82
C TYR A 141 -3.49 -0.79 -13.95
N CYS A 142 -2.29 -1.23 -13.56
CA CYS A 142 -1.38 -0.42 -12.77
C CYS A 142 -0.85 0.82 -13.52
N ARG A 143 -0.69 0.73 -14.86
CA ARG A 143 -0.33 1.89 -15.69
C ARG A 143 -1.45 2.93 -15.72
N LEU A 144 -2.71 2.50 -15.80
CA LEU A 144 -3.88 3.38 -15.87
C LEU A 144 -4.16 4.10 -14.55
N GLU A 145 -4.06 3.38 -13.42
CA GLU A 145 -4.16 3.99 -12.08
C GLU A 145 -3.01 4.98 -11.83
N GLY A 146 -1.91 4.87 -12.57
CA GLY A 146 -0.79 5.80 -12.53
C GLY A 146 0.04 5.71 -11.25
N ASP A 147 -0.23 4.72 -10.39
CA ASP A 147 0.33 4.59 -9.05
C ASP A 147 1.61 3.73 -8.96
N SER A 148 2.27 3.41 -10.07
CA SER A 148 3.48 2.55 -10.06
C SER A 148 4.57 3.04 -11.03
N SER A 149 5.86 2.85 -10.72
CA SER A 149 6.94 3.15 -11.67
C SER A 149 6.94 2.21 -12.85
N GLU A 150 7.11 2.78 -14.04
CA GLU A 150 7.25 2.04 -15.30
C GLU A 150 8.37 0.99 -15.22
N LYS A 151 9.47 1.27 -14.50
CA LYS A 151 10.57 0.29 -14.34
C LYS A 151 10.12 -0.98 -13.60
N THR A 152 9.29 -0.81 -12.58
CA THR A 152 8.78 -1.95 -11.79
C THR A 152 7.76 -2.73 -12.62
N LEU A 153 6.91 -2.03 -13.37
CA LEU A 153 5.92 -2.61 -14.26
C LEU A 153 6.55 -3.42 -15.40
N GLU A 154 7.57 -2.87 -16.06
CA GLU A 154 8.35 -3.60 -17.08
C GLU A 154 9.01 -4.86 -16.50
N LYS A 155 9.52 -4.78 -15.27
CA LYS A 155 10.14 -5.92 -14.61
C LYS A 155 9.13 -7.02 -14.32
N ILE A 156 7.93 -6.67 -13.85
CA ILE A 156 6.84 -7.64 -13.65
C ILE A 156 6.47 -8.27 -15.00
N GLU A 157 6.26 -7.47 -16.03
CA GLU A 157 5.83 -7.97 -17.35
C GLU A 157 6.85 -8.95 -17.97
N LYS A 158 8.15 -8.72 -17.77
CA LYS A 158 9.24 -9.53 -18.36
C LYS A 158 9.74 -10.65 -17.47
N GLU A 159 9.79 -10.45 -16.16
CA GLU A 159 10.51 -11.31 -15.22
C GLU A 159 9.61 -11.98 -14.17
N TYR A 160 8.30 -11.76 -14.19
CA TYR A 160 7.40 -12.34 -13.17
C TYR A 160 7.58 -13.85 -13.04
N CYS A 161 7.56 -14.58 -14.18
CA CYS A 161 7.71 -16.03 -14.23
C CYS A 161 9.12 -16.54 -13.88
N ASN A 162 10.12 -15.66 -13.83
CA ASN A 162 11.50 -16.04 -13.50
C ASN A 162 11.74 -16.16 -11.98
N HIS A 163 10.79 -15.66 -11.17
CA HIS A 163 10.89 -15.66 -9.73
C HIS A 163 9.70 -16.37 -9.09
N SER A 164 9.88 -16.88 -7.86
CA SER A 164 8.78 -17.46 -7.12
C SER A 164 7.76 -16.38 -6.70
N PRO A 165 6.48 -16.72 -6.53
CA PRO A 165 5.47 -15.79 -6.03
C PRO A 165 5.83 -15.21 -4.65
N ILE A 166 6.50 -16.00 -3.81
CA ILE A 166 6.99 -15.56 -2.50
C ILE A 166 8.04 -14.46 -2.65
N TRP A 167 8.95 -14.57 -3.63
CA TRP A 167 9.97 -13.56 -3.88
C TRP A 167 9.35 -12.19 -4.19
N TRP A 168 8.29 -12.17 -5.01
CA TRP A 168 7.51 -10.96 -5.28
C TRP A 168 6.74 -10.48 -4.06
N TYR A 169 6.21 -11.40 -3.24
CA TYR A 169 5.46 -11.07 -2.02
C TYR A 169 6.32 -10.48 -0.90
N THR A 170 7.59 -10.88 -0.79
CA THR A 170 8.52 -10.37 0.24
C THR A 170 9.46 -9.30 -0.28
N GLY A 171 9.47 -9.05 -1.59
CA GLY A 171 10.34 -8.06 -2.21
C GLY A 171 9.88 -6.63 -1.94
N PRO A 172 10.75 -5.64 -2.20
CA PRO A 172 10.47 -4.22 -1.96
C PRO A 172 9.62 -3.60 -3.08
N TYR A 173 8.57 -4.32 -3.53
CA TYR A 173 7.67 -3.94 -4.63
C TYR A 173 6.25 -3.71 -4.11
N PHE A 174 5.44 -2.97 -4.89
CA PHE A 174 4.07 -2.65 -4.53
C PHE A 174 3.11 -3.85 -4.50
N ILE A 175 3.49 -5.01 -5.06
CA ILE A 175 2.66 -6.23 -5.15
C ILE A 175 2.11 -6.65 -3.79
N TYR A 176 2.96 -6.72 -2.76
CA TYR A 176 2.53 -7.06 -1.40
C TYR A 176 1.49 -6.08 -0.88
N SER A 177 1.78 -4.79 -1.03
CA SER A 177 0.95 -3.73 -0.46
C SER A 177 -0.40 -3.64 -1.18
N MET A 178 -0.40 -3.74 -2.50
CA MET A 178 -1.61 -3.73 -3.32
C MET A 178 -2.51 -4.93 -3.00
N LEU A 179 -1.95 -6.14 -2.90
CA LEU A 179 -2.74 -7.32 -2.55
C LEU A 179 -3.38 -7.19 -1.16
N ASN A 180 -2.59 -6.85 -0.15
CA ASN A 180 -3.11 -6.71 1.22
C ASN A 180 -4.10 -5.54 1.33
N CYS A 181 -3.90 -4.47 0.57
CA CYS A 181 -4.84 -3.37 0.46
C CYS A 181 -6.18 -3.82 -0.14
N GLY A 182 -6.15 -4.53 -1.27
CA GLY A 182 -7.36 -5.06 -1.92
C GLY A 182 -8.12 -6.02 -1.02
N LEU A 183 -7.44 -6.97 -0.38
CA LEU A 183 -8.04 -7.92 0.56
C LEU A 183 -8.65 -7.22 1.78
N ARG A 184 -7.96 -6.23 2.35
CA ARG A 184 -8.45 -5.47 3.52
C ARG A 184 -9.67 -4.61 3.21
N ARG A 185 -9.75 -4.06 2.00
CA ARG A 185 -10.88 -3.24 1.53
C ARG A 185 -12.00 -4.08 0.91
N MET A 186 -11.78 -5.37 0.69
CA MET A 186 -12.64 -6.21 -0.15
C MET A 186 -12.84 -5.60 -1.55
N ASP A 187 -11.80 -4.97 -2.08
CA ASP A 187 -11.80 -4.32 -3.39
C ASP A 187 -11.72 -5.39 -4.48
N VAL A 188 -12.87 -5.65 -5.12
CA VAL A 188 -13.02 -6.74 -6.09
C VAL A 188 -12.17 -6.49 -7.34
N ASP A 189 -11.99 -5.24 -7.76
CA ASP A 189 -11.22 -4.91 -8.95
C ASP A 189 -9.74 -5.25 -8.74
N ILE A 190 -9.17 -4.86 -7.60
CA ILE A 190 -7.79 -5.22 -7.22
C ILE A 190 -7.67 -6.75 -7.05
N ILE A 191 -8.60 -7.38 -6.34
CA ILE A 191 -8.55 -8.82 -6.06
C ILE A 191 -8.60 -9.65 -7.36
N LEU A 192 -9.48 -9.29 -8.30
CA LEU A 192 -9.58 -9.97 -9.59
C LEU A 192 -8.34 -9.75 -10.45
N LYS A 193 -7.80 -8.53 -10.51
CA LYS A 193 -6.56 -8.25 -11.24
C LYS A 193 -5.36 -8.97 -10.65
N MET A 194 -5.39 -9.30 -9.36
CA MET A 194 -4.34 -10.05 -8.67
C MET A 194 -4.65 -11.55 -8.49
N VAL A 195 -5.71 -12.08 -9.13
CA VAL A 195 -6.14 -13.48 -8.91
C VAL A 195 -5.05 -14.49 -9.28
N PHE A 196 -4.34 -14.26 -10.40
CA PHE A 196 -3.22 -15.10 -10.82
C PHE A 196 -2.15 -15.20 -9.71
N PHE A 197 -1.85 -14.08 -9.06
CA PHE A 197 -0.86 -14.01 -7.99
C PHE A 197 -1.34 -14.74 -6.73
N ILE A 198 -2.62 -14.64 -6.38
CA ILE A 198 -3.24 -15.38 -5.27
C ILE A 198 -3.19 -16.89 -5.53
N ARG A 199 -3.55 -17.34 -6.75
CA ARG A 199 -3.45 -18.76 -7.16
C ARG A 199 -2.01 -19.26 -7.04
N HIS A 200 -1.04 -18.50 -7.55
CA HIS A 200 0.37 -18.88 -7.48
C HIS A 200 0.89 -18.95 -6.03
N LEU A 201 0.50 -18.02 -5.15
CA LEU A 201 0.83 -18.08 -3.73
C LEU A 201 0.20 -19.30 -3.03
N HIS A 202 -1.04 -19.65 -3.38
CA HIS A 202 -1.71 -20.84 -2.86
C HIS A 202 -0.99 -22.12 -3.31
N ASN A 203 -0.72 -22.24 -4.60
CA ASN A 203 -0.12 -23.44 -5.19
C ASN A 203 1.32 -23.65 -4.73
N HIS A 204 2.08 -22.58 -4.49
CA HIS A 204 3.42 -22.68 -3.91
C HIS A 204 3.43 -23.36 -2.53
N ARG A 205 2.39 -23.18 -1.72
CA ARG A 205 2.28 -23.84 -0.40
C ARG A 205 1.92 -25.33 -0.52
N SER A 206 1.22 -25.73 -1.58
CA SER A 206 0.84 -27.13 -1.82
C SER A 206 2.05 -28.00 -2.20
N TYR A 207 3.03 -27.46 -2.94
CA TYR A 207 4.25 -28.20 -3.29
C TYR A 207 5.16 -28.52 -2.09
N SER A 208 5.12 -27.71 -1.03
CA SER A 208 5.92 -27.94 0.19
C SER A 208 5.36 -29.05 1.11
N GLN A 209 4.09 -29.46 0.92
CA GLN A 209 3.47 -30.53 1.71
C GLN A 209 3.64 -31.93 1.09
N ILE A 210 4.03 -32.02 -0.18
CA ILE A 210 4.20 -33.30 -0.88
C ILE A 210 5.59 -33.92 -0.63
N THR A 211 6.58 -33.14 -0.18
CA THR A 211 7.96 -33.62 0.06
C THR A 211 8.19 -34.24 1.45
N HIS A 212 7.15 -34.38 2.28
CA HIS A 212 7.23 -35.05 3.58
C HIS A 212 6.18 -36.17 3.72
N SER A 213 6.19 -37.12 2.79
CA SER A 213 5.60 -38.44 3.01
C SER A 213 6.73 -39.45 3.18
N PRO A 214 6.91 -40.07 4.36
CA PRO A 214 7.99 -41.02 4.58
C PRO A 214 7.62 -42.37 3.92
N MET A 215 8.55 -42.90 3.12
CA MET A 215 8.74 -44.35 3.03
C MET A 215 9.55 -44.81 4.23
#